data_AF-D8LXH1-F1
#
_entry.id   AF-D8LXH1-F1
#
_cell.length_a   1.000
_cell.length_b   1.000
_cell.length_c   1.000
_cell.angle_alpha   90.00
_cell.angle_beta   90.00
_cell.angle_gamma   90.00
#
_symmetry.space_group_name_H-M   'P 1'
#
loop_
_entity.id
_entity.type
_entity.pdbx_description
1 polymer ?
#
loop_
_entity_poly.entity_id
_entity_poly.type
_entity_poly.pdbx_seq_one_letter_code
_entity_poly.pdbx_strand_id
1 'polypeptide(L)'
;MKPNGWISLILSNRECIVLQFDNGVFMDQGFVLNEQKVLKVFGNHQIGAISYNEEQSIVVVVEGIVDLDHGSRFEGLILAENEGNIGILFGYGEMYDDDGFLMYKGIMINWKRFGYGTSYHNNGLIEYEGYWCDDNRFGIGKVYDRYGKLVNECEWYIGIECIVFFDWENRFKLKSIPFCIASKHYNCLIVFKQL
;
A
#
# COMPACT_ATOMS: atom_id res chain seq x y z
N MET A 1 -3.64 9.61 22.44
CA MET A 1 -3.14 10.22 21.18
C MET A 1 -4.12 9.90 20.08
N LYS A 2 -4.30 10.78 19.09
CA LYS A 2 -5.27 10.59 18.02
C LYS A 2 -4.60 10.06 16.74
N PRO A 3 -5.25 9.13 16.00
CA PRO A 3 -4.85 8.70 14.65
C PRO A 3 -4.48 9.87 13.73
N ASN A 4 -3.39 9.77 12.97
CA ASN A 4 -3.03 10.78 11.97
C ASN A 4 -2.29 10.15 10.79
N GLY A 5 -2.64 10.53 9.57
CA GLY A 5 -2.18 9.92 8.32
C GLY A 5 -2.89 8.61 7.99
N TRP A 6 -2.29 7.84 7.10
CA TRP A 6 -2.78 6.52 6.74
C TRP A 6 -2.54 5.49 7.85
N ILE A 7 -3.59 4.74 8.17
CA ILE A 7 -3.54 3.60 9.08
C ILE A 7 -3.90 2.35 8.27
N SER A 8 -3.07 1.33 8.38
CA SER A 8 -3.29 0.04 7.74
C SER A 8 -3.47 -1.05 8.80
N LEU A 9 -4.50 -1.86 8.60
CA LEU A 9 -4.83 -3.06 9.37
C LEU A 9 -4.62 -4.25 8.45
N ILE A 10 -3.70 -5.14 8.82
CA ILE A 10 -3.41 -6.35 8.05
C ILE A 10 -4.07 -7.52 8.76
N LEU A 11 -4.99 -8.18 8.05
CA LEU A 11 -5.76 -9.30 8.54
C LEU A 11 -5.04 -10.62 8.26
N SER A 12 -5.35 -11.66 9.04
CA SER A 12 -4.72 -12.99 8.90
C SER A 12 -4.98 -13.67 7.55
N ASN A 13 -6.03 -13.28 6.84
CA ASN A 13 -6.36 -13.73 5.49
C ASN A 13 -5.65 -12.93 4.39
N ARG A 14 -4.68 -12.07 4.74
CA ARG A 14 -3.94 -11.17 3.84
C ARG A 14 -4.79 -10.08 3.19
N GLU A 15 -6.01 -9.88 3.67
CA GLU A 15 -6.74 -8.65 3.38
C GLU A 15 -6.18 -7.50 4.20
N CYS A 16 -6.30 -6.30 3.65
CA CYS A 16 -5.79 -5.09 4.25
C CYS A 16 -6.89 -4.03 4.23
N ILE A 17 -7.08 -3.36 5.38
CA ILE A 17 -7.95 -2.19 5.49
C ILE A 17 -7.06 -0.98 5.70
N VAL A 18 -7.08 -0.04 4.76
CA VAL A 18 -6.33 1.22 4.83
C VAL A 18 -7.32 2.38 4.98
N LEU A 19 -7.12 3.22 5.98
CA LEU A 19 -8.00 4.35 6.31
C LEU A 19 -7.17 5.60 6.59
N GLN A 20 -7.60 6.74 6.06
CA GLN A 20 -6.94 8.02 6.29
C GLN A 20 -7.57 8.78 7.46
N PHE A 21 -6.74 9.32 8.34
CA PHE A 21 -7.16 10.14 9.48
C PHE A 21 -6.42 11.47 9.51
N ASP A 22 -7.11 12.53 9.95
CA ASP A 22 -6.49 13.79 10.38
C ASP A 22 -6.85 14.04 11.83
N ASN A 23 -5.84 14.03 12.70
CA ASN A 23 -5.99 14.30 14.13
C ASN A 23 -7.19 13.58 14.79
N GLY A 24 -7.35 12.29 14.48
CA GLY A 24 -8.36 11.37 15.00
C GLY A 24 -9.70 11.40 14.31
N VAL A 25 -9.86 12.25 13.29
CA VAL A 25 -11.05 12.32 12.46
C VAL A 25 -10.80 11.47 11.22
N PHE A 26 -11.71 10.54 10.93
CA PHE A 26 -11.66 9.77 9.69
C PHE A 26 -11.94 10.71 8.51
N MET A 27 -11.06 10.71 7.52
CA MET A 27 -11.08 11.66 6.40
C MET A 27 -11.99 11.25 5.25
N ASP A 28 -12.85 10.25 5.49
CA ASP A 28 -13.71 9.69 4.43
C ASP A 28 -12.87 9.25 3.22
N GLN A 29 -11.75 8.58 3.49
CA GLN A 29 -10.89 8.00 2.48
C GLN A 29 -10.31 6.68 3.00
N GLY A 30 -10.53 5.61 2.26
CA GLY A 30 -9.98 4.31 2.60
C GLY A 30 -10.27 3.22 1.58
N PHE A 31 -9.61 2.08 1.76
CA PHE A 31 -9.74 0.93 0.88
C PHE A 31 -9.73 -0.37 1.68
N VAL A 32 -10.53 -1.34 1.25
CA VAL A 32 -10.36 -2.76 1.61
C VAL A 32 -9.73 -3.43 0.42
N LEU A 33 -8.61 -4.11 0.63
CA LEU A 33 -7.77 -4.70 -0.41
C LEU A 33 -7.54 -6.18 -0.10
N ASN A 34 -7.42 -7.00 -1.13
CA ASN A 34 -6.67 -8.26 -1.03
C ASN A 34 -5.39 -8.16 -1.86
N GLU A 35 -4.72 -9.27 -2.18
CA GLU A 35 -3.48 -9.23 -2.98
C GLU A 35 -3.68 -8.80 -4.44
N GLN A 36 -4.92 -8.81 -4.97
CA GLN A 36 -5.20 -8.63 -6.40
C GLN A 36 -6.21 -7.53 -6.71
N LYS A 37 -7.06 -7.14 -5.77
CA LYS A 37 -8.23 -6.28 -6.01
C LYS A 37 -8.47 -5.31 -4.87
N VAL A 38 -9.01 -4.15 -5.25
CA VAL A 38 -9.73 -3.26 -4.34
C VAL A 38 -11.13 -3.84 -4.14
N LEU A 39 -11.40 -4.37 -2.95
CA LEU A 39 -12.67 -5.00 -2.59
C LEU A 39 -13.75 -3.99 -2.24
N LYS A 40 -13.34 -2.88 -1.62
CA LYS A 40 -14.23 -1.79 -1.22
C LYS A 40 -13.47 -0.48 -1.14
N VAL A 41 -14.13 0.60 -1.51
CA VAL A 41 -13.67 1.98 -1.28
C VAL A 41 -14.49 2.56 -0.13
N PHE A 42 -13.85 3.31 0.76
CA PHE A 42 -14.52 4.10 1.79
C PHE A 42 -14.37 5.57 1.45
N GLY A 43 -15.49 6.26 1.47
CA GLY A 43 -15.57 7.70 1.31
C GLY A 43 -15.28 8.23 -0.08
N ASN A 44 -15.10 9.54 -0.17
CA ASN A 44 -15.62 10.41 -1.22
C ASN A 44 -15.48 9.94 -2.68
N HIS A 45 -16.44 10.42 -3.47
CA HIS A 45 -16.72 10.05 -4.84
C HIS A 45 -15.65 10.47 -5.85
N GLN A 46 -14.37 10.64 -5.51
CA GLN A 46 -13.32 11.03 -6.46
C GLN A 46 -12.01 10.28 -6.20
N ILE A 47 -11.56 9.47 -7.17
CA ILE A 47 -10.24 8.87 -7.19
C ILE A 47 -9.47 9.57 -8.30
N GLY A 48 -8.56 10.48 -7.95
CA GLY A 48 -7.95 11.38 -8.93
C GLY A 48 -8.99 12.27 -9.59
N ALA A 49 -9.05 12.27 -10.93
CA ALA A 49 -10.06 13.02 -11.70
C ALA A 49 -11.42 12.32 -11.82
N ILE A 50 -11.48 10.99 -11.57
CA ILE A 50 -12.67 10.18 -11.83
C ILE A 50 -13.59 10.21 -10.63
N SER A 51 -14.88 10.43 -10.88
CA SER A 51 -15.89 10.36 -9.83
C SER A 51 -16.45 8.94 -9.63
N TYR A 52 -16.30 8.36 -8.44
CA TYR A 52 -16.85 7.04 -8.07
C TYR A 52 -18.19 7.20 -7.34
N ASN A 53 -19.30 6.71 -7.89
CA ASN A 53 -20.62 6.85 -7.27
C ASN A 53 -21.20 5.45 -6.97
N GLU A 54 -21.51 5.14 -5.71
CA GLU A 54 -22.04 3.82 -5.32
C GLU A 54 -23.37 3.49 -6.03
N GLU A 55 -24.13 4.51 -6.45
CA GLU A 55 -25.42 4.37 -7.15
C GLU A 55 -25.31 4.32 -8.68
N GLN A 56 -24.16 4.66 -9.28
CA GLN A 56 -23.94 4.57 -10.72
C GLN A 56 -22.81 3.58 -11.00
N SER A 57 -23.22 2.35 -11.29
CA SER A 57 -22.43 1.15 -11.54
C SER A 57 -21.51 1.22 -12.78
N ILE A 58 -21.15 2.41 -13.27
CA ILE A 58 -20.34 2.60 -14.48
C ILE A 58 -19.00 3.22 -14.07
N VAL A 59 -18.31 2.54 -13.17
CA VAL A 59 -16.85 2.59 -13.12
C VAL A 59 -16.40 1.19 -13.48
N VAL A 60 -16.11 0.98 -14.77
CA VAL A 60 -15.68 -0.34 -15.26
C VAL A 60 -14.20 -0.45 -14.94
N VAL A 61 -13.87 -1.33 -13.99
CA VAL A 61 -12.49 -1.76 -13.80
C VAL A 61 -12.13 -2.66 -14.97
N VAL A 62 -11.26 -2.18 -15.84
CA VAL A 62 -10.78 -2.91 -17.03
C VAL A 62 -9.28 -3.08 -16.96
N GLU A 63 -8.76 -4.05 -17.73
CA GLU A 63 -7.33 -4.07 -18.02
C GLU A 63 -7.00 -2.95 -19.01
N GLY A 64 -5.92 -2.24 -18.74
CA GLY A 64 -5.46 -1.14 -19.58
C GLY A 64 -3.99 -0.82 -19.38
N ILE A 65 -3.50 0.04 -20.25
CA ILE A 65 -2.13 0.55 -20.24
C ILE A 65 -2.21 2.05 -20.03
N VAL A 66 -1.41 2.58 -19.09
CA VAL A 66 -1.31 4.00 -18.81
C VAL A 66 0.15 4.41 -18.90
N ASP A 67 0.47 5.19 -19.93
CA ASP A 67 1.80 5.75 -20.15
C ASP A 67 1.88 7.16 -19.56
N LEU A 68 3.00 7.50 -18.93
CA LEU A 68 3.33 8.86 -18.50
C LEU A 68 4.22 9.54 -19.54
N ASP A 69 4.14 10.87 -19.64
CA ASP A 69 4.90 11.67 -20.63
C ASP A 69 6.43 11.48 -20.55
N HIS A 70 6.94 11.02 -19.40
CA HIS A 70 8.36 10.75 -19.19
C HIS A 70 8.76 9.29 -19.44
N GLY A 71 7.87 8.45 -19.99
CA GLY A 71 8.18 7.10 -20.46
C GLY A 71 7.81 5.95 -19.50
N SER A 72 7.50 6.23 -18.23
CA SER A 72 7.01 5.19 -17.31
C SER A 72 5.64 4.67 -17.73
N ARG A 73 5.42 3.37 -17.57
CA ARG A 73 4.22 2.67 -18.03
C ARG A 73 3.62 1.82 -16.92
N PHE A 74 2.30 1.84 -16.80
CA PHE A 74 1.56 0.89 -15.98
C PHE A 74 0.71 -0.02 -16.88
N GLU A 75 0.73 -1.32 -16.60
CA GLU A 75 -0.14 -2.31 -17.23
C GLU A 75 -0.94 -3.04 -16.14
N GLY A 76 -2.27 -2.94 -16.17
CA GLY A 76 -3.10 -3.60 -15.17
C GLY A 76 -4.51 -3.04 -15.05
N LEU A 77 -5.09 -3.17 -13.86
CA LEU A 77 -6.45 -2.73 -13.60
C LEU A 77 -6.53 -1.20 -13.47
N ILE A 78 -7.39 -0.60 -14.30
CA ILE A 78 -7.64 0.84 -14.33
C ILE A 78 -9.14 1.13 -14.22
N LEU A 79 -9.47 2.32 -13.73
CA LEU A 79 -10.78 2.93 -13.93
C LEU A 79 -10.77 3.65 -15.27
N ALA A 80 -11.65 3.24 -16.18
CA ALA A 80 -11.85 3.92 -17.45
C ALA A 80 -13.12 4.79 -17.39
N GLU A 81 -13.02 6.05 -17.85
CA GLU A 81 -14.20 6.87 -18.18
C GLU A 81 -14.68 6.58 -19.60
N ASN A 82 -15.99 6.76 -19.84
CA ASN A 82 -16.61 6.47 -21.13
C ASN A 82 -16.14 7.38 -22.28
N GLU A 83 -15.46 8.50 -22.00
CA GLU A 83 -15.08 9.48 -23.02
C GLU A 83 -13.68 10.07 -22.76
N GLY A 84 -12.64 9.27 -23.00
CA GLY A 84 -11.28 9.77 -23.23
C GLY A 84 -10.21 9.17 -22.33
N ASN A 85 -9.76 7.95 -22.64
CA ASN A 85 -8.44 7.29 -22.45
C ASN A 85 -7.52 7.59 -21.23
N ILE A 86 -7.88 8.42 -20.25
CA ILE A 86 -7.11 8.61 -19.02
C ILE A 86 -7.58 7.55 -18.03
N GLY A 87 -6.93 6.40 -18.08
CA GLY A 87 -7.10 5.35 -17.10
C GLY A 87 -6.48 5.75 -15.77
N ILE A 88 -7.25 5.75 -14.68
CA ILE A 88 -6.67 5.89 -13.34
C ILE A 88 -6.34 4.51 -12.81
N LEU A 89 -5.08 4.32 -12.40
CA LEU A 89 -4.61 3.07 -11.79
C LEU A 89 -5.51 2.72 -10.61
N PHE A 90 -6.12 1.54 -10.64
CA PHE A 90 -7.02 1.09 -9.60
C PHE A 90 -7.09 -0.43 -9.54
N GLY A 91 -6.09 -1.00 -8.89
CA GLY A 91 -6.01 -2.44 -8.67
C GLY A 91 -4.63 -2.97 -9.00
N TYR A 92 -4.55 -4.29 -9.16
CA TYR A 92 -3.29 -4.97 -9.43
C TYR A 92 -2.76 -4.64 -10.83
N GLY A 93 -1.46 -4.44 -10.92
CA GLY A 93 -0.76 -4.29 -12.18
C GLY A 93 0.75 -4.29 -12.03
N GLU A 94 1.41 -4.00 -13.14
CA GLU A 94 2.85 -3.96 -13.29
C GLU A 94 3.28 -2.54 -13.70
N MET A 95 4.22 -1.96 -12.97
CA MET A 95 4.79 -0.66 -13.27
C MET A 95 6.19 -0.83 -13.83
N TYR A 96 6.45 -0.15 -14.93
CA TYR A 96 7.72 -0.11 -15.65
C TYR A 96 8.28 1.31 -15.63
N ASP A 97 9.61 1.44 -15.53
CA ASP A 97 10.30 2.71 -15.73
C ASP A 97 10.41 3.08 -17.22
N ASP A 98 11.05 4.21 -17.51
CA ASP A 98 11.26 4.75 -18.86
C ASP A 98 12.25 3.94 -19.72
N ASP A 99 13.08 3.12 -19.09
CA ASP A 99 13.94 2.14 -19.76
C ASP A 99 13.23 0.79 -20.01
N GLY A 100 12.00 0.63 -19.50
CA GLY A 100 11.19 -0.59 -19.61
C GLY A 100 11.54 -1.67 -18.58
N PHE A 101 12.31 -1.35 -17.54
CA PHE A 101 12.52 -2.26 -16.42
C PHE A 101 11.29 -2.32 -15.54
N LEU A 102 10.92 -3.54 -15.14
CA LEU A 102 9.86 -3.75 -14.16
C LEU A 102 10.29 -3.19 -12.80
N MET A 103 9.51 -2.25 -12.27
CA MET A 103 9.76 -1.59 -10.99
C MET A 103 8.89 -2.14 -9.87
N TYR A 104 7.64 -2.52 -10.17
CA TYR A 104 6.68 -2.95 -9.16
C TYR A 104 5.59 -3.87 -9.72
N LYS A 105 5.17 -4.84 -8.92
CA LYS A 105 3.93 -5.63 -9.10
C LYS A 105 3.10 -5.58 -7.83
N GLY A 106 1.83 -5.22 -7.95
CA GLY A 106 0.92 -5.12 -6.81
C GLY A 106 -0.21 -4.15 -7.06
N ILE A 107 -0.98 -3.83 -6.02
CA ILE A 107 -2.08 -2.89 -6.13
C ILE A 107 -1.55 -1.45 -6.21
N MET A 108 -1.95 -0.76 -7.26
CA MET A 108 -1.75 0.68 -7.41
C MET A 108 -3.10 1.39 -7.47
N ILE A 109 -3.21 2.48 -6.72
CA ILE A 109 -4.36 3.38 -6.73
C ILE A 109 -3.82 4.78 -6.95
N ASN A 110 -4.17 5.40 -8.08
CA ASN A 110 -3.73 6.75 -8.43
C ASN A 110 -2.21 6.96 -8.26
N TRP A 111 -1.41 6.11 -8.91
CA TRP A 111 0.07 6.13 -8.85
C TRP A 111 0.70 5.88 -7.48
N LYS A 112 -0.09 5.47 -6.48
CA LYS A 112 0.39 5.10 -5.15
C LYS A 112 0.25 3.61 -4.92
N ARG A 113 1.28 3.00 -4.35
CA ARG A 113 1.29 1.57 -3.99
C ARG A 113 0.49 1.35 -2.72
N PHE A 114 -0.36 0.32 -2.72
CA PHE A 114 -1.17 -0.07 -1.58
C PHE A 114 -1.24 -1.60 -1.44
N GLY A 115 -1.51 -2.09 -0.24
CA GLY A 115 -1.66 -3.52 0.01
C GLY A 115 -0.35 -4.28 -0.19
N TYR A 116 -0.43 -5.58 -0.43
CA TYR A 116 0.76 -6.40 -0.64
C TYR A 116 1.32 -6.21 -2.07
N GLY A 117 2.64 -6.11 -2.20
CA GLY A 117 3.29 -6.03 -3.50
C GLY A 117 4.81 -6.18 -3.44
N THR A 118 5.41 -6.29 -4.63
CA THR A 118 6.82 -6.58 -4.83
C THR A 118 7.45 -5.47 -5.68
N SER A 119 8.52 -4.85 -5.20
CA SER A 119 9.38 -3.98 -6.00
C SER A 119 10.65 -4.70 -6.43
N TYR A 120 11.28 -4.20 -7.49
CA TYR A 120 12.41 -4.85 -8.14
C TYR A 120 13.56 -3.87 -8.33
N HIS A 121 14.78 -4.41 -8.28
CA HIS A 121 15.97 -3.74 -8.76
C HIS A 121 15.96 -3.72 -10.29
N ASN A 122 16.73 -2.81 -10.89
CA ASN A 122 16.89 -2.72 -12.35
C ASN A 122 17.47 -3.99 -13.02
N ASN A 123 18.03 -4.92 -12.25
CA ASN A 123 18.47 -6.23 -12.75
C ASN A 123 17.36 -7.29 -12.73
N GLY A 124 16.12 -6.90 -12.39
CA GLY A 124 14.95 -7.77 -12.33
C GLY A 124 14.84 -8.63 -11.07
N LEU A 125 15.80 -8.55 -10.13
CA LEU A 125 15.69 -9.22 -8.84
C LEU A 125 14.81 -8.41 -7.88
N ILE A 126 14.16 -9.11 -6.95
CA ILE A 126 13.32 -8.47 -5.94
C ILE A 126 14.16 -7.50 -5.10
N GLU A 127 13.64 -6.30 -4.88
CA GLU A 127 14.18 -5.30 -3.97
C GLU A 127 13.44 -5.36 -2.63
N TYR A 128 12.11 -5.39 -2.68
CA TYR A 128 11.25 -5.49 -1.52
C TYR A 128 10.00 -6.32 -1.81
N GLU A 129 9.56 -7.08 -0.84
CA GLU A 129 8.33 -7.86 -0.87
C GLU A 129 7.60 -7.66 0.46
N GLY A 130 6.42 -7.03 0.44
CA GLY A 130 5.71 -6.68 1.66
C GLY A 130 4.51 -5.77 1.43
N TYR A 131 4.00 -5.18 2.50
CA TYR A 131 2.85 -4.29 2.40
C TYR A 131 3.28 -2.84 2.09
N TRP A 132 2.40 -2.15 1.40
CA TRP A 132 2.53 -0.77 0.98
C TRP A 132 1.30 0.01 1.44
N CYS A 133 1.50 1.27 1.78
CA CYS A 133 0.42 2.20 2.05
C CYS A 133 0.86 3.59 1.63
N ASP A 134 0.14 4.17 0.66
CA ASP A 134 0.45 5.48 0.09
C ASP A 134 1.93 5.59 -0.32
N ASP A 135 2.39 4.61 -1.10
CA ASP A 135 3.74 4.55 -1.66
C ASP A 135 4.88 4.36 -0.65
N ASN A 136 4.54 4.12 0.61
CA ASN A 136 5.50 3.80 1.67
C ASN A 136 5.41 2.32 2.06
N ARG A 137 6.55 1.72 2.38
CA ARG A 137 6.60 0.39 3.00
C ARG A 137 5.83 0.42 4.32
N PHE A 138 5.01 -0.60 4.54
CA PHE A 138 4.15 -0.73 5.71
C PHE A 138 4.09 -2.19 6.15
N GLY A 139 3.81 -2.45 7.43
CA GLY A 139 3.61 -3.80 7.96
C GLY A 139 4.83 -4.69 7.76
N ILE A 140 4.64 -6.01 7.78
CA ILE A 140 5.75 -6.96 7.60
C ILE A 140 6.23 -6.93 6.16
N GLY A 141 7.55 -6.86 5.96
CA GLY A 141 8.16 -6.95 4.65
C GLY A 141 9.61 -7.43 4.68
N LYS A 142 10.06 -7.94 3.53
CA LYS A 142 11.40 -8.46 3.28
C LYS A 142 12.15 -7.56 2.30
N VAL A 143 13.40 -7.26 2.60
CA VAL A 143 14.30 -6.49 1.73
C VAL A 143 15.42 -7.40 1.24
N TYR A 144 15.72 -7.33 -0.05
CA TYR A 144 16.76 -8.12 -0.69
C TYR A 144 17.79 -7.21 -1.37
N ASP A 145 19.05 -7.64 -1.39
CA ASP A 145 20.11 -6.95 -2.11
C ASP A 145 20.05 -7.23 -3.62
N ARG A 146 20.93 -6.57 -4.39
CA ARG A 146 21.03 -6.73 -5.85
C ARG A 146 21.52 -8.12 -6.30
N TYR A 147 21.82 -9.03 -5.38
CA TYR A 147 22.18 -10.42 -5.68
C TYR A 147 21.06 -11.38 -5.24
N GLY A 148 19.91 -10.85 -4.80
CA GLY A 148 18.76 -11.63 -4.35
C GLY A 148 18.93 -12.20 -2.93
N LYS A 149 19.92 -11.72 -2.16
CA LYS A 149 20.11 -12.16 -0.78
C LYS A 149 19.21 -11.35 0.14
N LEU A 150 18.49 -12.05 1.03
CA LEU A 150 17.70 -11.42 2.09
C LEU A 150 18.63 -10.60 3.00
N VAL A 151 18.35 -9.30 3.11
CA VAL A 151 19.07 -8.34 3.93
C VAL A 151 18.33 -8.10 5.24
N ASN A 152 17.01 -7.94 5.18
CA ASN A 152 16.20 -7.61 6.35
C ASN A 152 14.78 -8.19 6.23
N GLU A 153 14.18 -8.56 7.35
CA GLU A 153 12.77 -8.91 7.49
C GLU A 153 12.24 -8.27 8.78
N CYS A 154 11.41 -7.24 8.65
CA CYS A 154 10.92 -6.46 9.78
C CYS A 154 9.54 -5.87 9.51
N GLU A 155 8.95 -5.24 10.53
CA GLU A 155 7.79 -4.38 10.36
C GLU A 155 8.22 -2.99 9.86
N TRP A 156 7.39 -2.36 9.04
CA TRP A 156 7.58 -1.04 8.47
C TRP A 156 6.42 -0.14 8.85
N TYR A 157 6.71 1.13 9.13
CA TYR A 157 5.71 2.16 9.33
C TYR A 157 6.12 3.42 8.58
N ILE A 158 5.38 3.75 7.52
CA ILE A 158 5.63 4.92 6.65
C ILE A 158 7.11 4.92 6.19
N GLY A 159 7.57 3.79 5.67
CA GLY A 159 8.93 3.63 5.13
C GLY A 159 10.03 3.50 6.19
N ILE A 160 9.71 3.54 7.48
CA ILE A 160 10.69 3.40 8.56
C ILE A 160 10.60 1.99 9.17
N GLU A 161 11.74 1.34 9.37
CA GLU A 161 11.83 0.04 10.06
C GLU A 161 11.39 0.17 11.53
N CYS A 162 10.41 -0.62 11.94
CA CYS A 162 9.99 -0.81 13.33
C CYS A 162 10.81 -1.93 13.96
N ILE A 163 11.61 -1.61 14.98
CA ILE A 163 12.35 -2.61 15.76
C ILE A 163 11.58 -2.92 17.05
N VAL A 164 10.95 -4.09 17.11
CA VAL A 164 10.24 -4.55 18.31
C VAL A 164 11.23 -5.25 19.24
N PHE A 165 11.65 -4.57 20.31
CA PHE A 165 12.45 -5.20 21.37
C PHE A 165 11.52 -5.79 22.45
N PHE A 166 11.57 -7.11 22.65
CA PHE A 166 10.98 -7.77 23.82
C PHE A 166 11.96 -7.70 24.99
N ASP A 167 11.71 -6.80 25.95
CA ASP A 167 12.37 -6.85 27.26
C ASP A 167 11.64 -7.86 28.15
N TRP A 168 12.37 -8.85 28.66
CA TRP A 168 11.86 -9.90 29.56
C TRP A 168 11.41 -9.36 30.93
N GLU A 169 11.64 -8.07 31.25
CA GLU A 169 11.16 -7.42 32.48
C GLU A 169 9.75 -6.81 32.40
N ASN A 170 8.94 -7.08 31.35
CA ASN A 170 7.61 -6.43 31.18
C ASN A 170 7.68 -4.88 31.18
N ARG A 171 8.84 -4.29 30.91
CA ARG A 171 9.01 -2.85 30.76
C ARG A 171 9.44 -2.55 29.34
N PHE A 172 8.49 -2.12 28.52
CA PHE A 172 8.76 -1.58 27.17
C PHE A 172 9.81 -0.47 27.28
N LYS A 173 11.07 -0.76 26.96
CA LYS A 173 12.13 0.25 26.87
C LYS A 173 12.47 0.48 25.41
N LEU A 174 11.97 1.61 24.90
CA LEU A 174 12.20 2.11 23.55
C LEU A 174 13.58 2.77 23.47
N LYS A 175 14.44 2.28 22.58
CA LYS A 175 15.46 3.13 21.97
C LYS A 175 15.00 3.47 20.56
N SER A 176 14.39 4.65 20.46
CA SER A 176 14.20 5.45 19.25
C SER A 176 13.42 4.83 18.08
N ILE A 177 12.26 5.47 17.75
CA ILE A 177 11.46 5.38 16.51
C ILE A 177 10.30 4.34 16.56
N PRO A 178 9.14 4.66 15.92
CA PRO A 178 7.86 4.85 16.59
C PRO A 178 7.31 3.57 17.24
N PHE A 179 6.51 3.73 18.29
CA PHE A 179 5.72 2.64 18.85
C PHE A 179 4.97 1.92 17.71
N CYS A 180 5.23 0.63 17.53
CA CYS A 180 4.42 -0.31 16.77
C CYS A 180 3.76 -1.19 17.85
N ILE A 181 2.50 -0.91 18.25
CA ILE A 181 1.77 -1.80 19.16
C ILE A 181 1.29 -3.00 18.36
N ALA A 182 2.13 -4.03 18.21
CA ALA A 182 1.69 -5.33 17.73
C ALA A 182 0.81 -6.02 18.81
N SER A 183 -0.43 -5.56 18.96
CA SER A 183 -1.41 -6.23 19.80
C SER A 183 -1.95 -7.43 19.03
N LYS A 184 -1.47 -8.64 19.34
CA LYS A 184 -2.15 -9.89 18.98
C LYS A 184 -3.44 -10.01 19.80
N HIS A 185 -4.44 -9.23 19.45
CA HIS A 185 -5.81 -9.45 19.90
C HIS A 185 -6.65 -9.81 18.68
N TYR A 186 -7.18 -11.03 18.68
CA TYR A 186 -8.17 -11.50 17.70
C TYR A 186 -7.71 -11.43 16.22
N ASN A 187 -6.61 -12.11 15.88
CA ASN A 187 -6.16 -12.36 14.49
C ASN A 187 -5.87 -11.11 13.61
N CYS A 188 -5.67 -9.93 14.21
CA CYS A 188 -5.35 -8.70 13.50
C CYS A 188 -4.05 -8.08 14.05
N LEU A 189 -3.18 -7.58 13.15
CA LEU A 189 -2.05 -6.74 13.52
C LEU A 189 -2.48 -5.28 13.33
N ILE A 190 -2.59 -4.52 14.43
CA ILE A 190 -2.94 -3.10 14.37
C ILE A 190 -1.70 -2.25 14.60
N VAL A 191 -1.18 -1.60 13.56
CA VAL A 191 -0.02 -0.72 13.70
C VAL A 191 -0.49 0.67 14.13
N PHE A 192 -0.40 0.98 15.42
CA PHE A 192 -0.59 2.34 15.96
C PHE A 192 0.74 3.01 16.23
N LYS A 193 0.94 4.23 15.74
CA LYS A 193 1.98 5.15 16.20
C LYS A 193 1.69 5.56 17.66
N GLN A 194 2.69 5.57 18.53
CA GLN A 194 2.71 6.34 19.78
C GLN A 194 3.98 7.19 19.77
N LEU A 195 3.84 8.52 19.83
CA LEU A 195 4.97 9.44 20.07
C LEU A 195 5.18 9.60 21.58
#